data_AF-A0A2D6IWS7-F1
#
_entry.id   AF-A0A2D6IWS7-F1
#
_cell.length_a   1.000
_cell.length_b   1.000
_cell.length_c   1.000
_cell.angle_alpha   90.00
_cell.angle_beta   90.00
_cell.angle_gamma   90.00
#
_symmetry.space_group_name_H-M   'P 1'
#
loop_
_entity.id
_entity.type
_entity.pdbx_description
1 polymer ?
#
loop_
_entity_poly.entity_id
_entity_poly.type
_entity_poly.pdbx_seq_one_letter_code
_entity_poly.pdbx_strand_id
1 'polypeptide(L)'
;MSILYFILALFACALSGVCCAFGMRFIIERNREIAEQEDPRDTKIRDLQAKIRLADNTLAFDRSKTKTAAEHVEFAHDRINELLAETKKLNTSLQNQEAVQGSSSDEKELLTDKLSAANKQLETLRQRNQELEVELSVLHEPDMLASHDDDGDDSEAEDDDVDPFKPTVTDGSPSLIHALTGELDRWKRHCHVLGDELKTQRHRVTEADEVAAHAATKPPEIDELTDIRGIGAVLVRKLHQLGIYRYEDLLNLNAEGLAQAQQLIPDFERRMERDNWLEQARMLCESKYQAGSEQTEYASLS
;
A
#
# COMPACT_ATOMS: atom_id res chain seq x y z
N MET A 1 18.60 -65.32 27.33
CA MET A 1 18.82 -64.06 26.59
C MET A 1 19.86 -63.26 27.36
N SER A 2 21.09 -63.21 26.84
CA SER A 2 22.30 -62.91 27.62
C SER A 2 22.47 -61.44 27.95
N ILE A 3 22.92 -61.16 29.18
CA ILE A 3 23.33 -59.86 29.74
C ILE A 3 24.21 -59.05 28.77
N LEU A 4 25.01 -59.73 27.96
CA LEU A 4 25.86 -59.14 26.92
C LEU A 4 25.08 -58.30 25.88
N TYR A 5 23.88 -58.73 25.50
CA TYR A 5 23.01 -58.01 24.55
C TYR A 5 22.48 -56.70 25.15
N PHE A 6 22.19 -56.71 26.46
CA PHE A 6 21.71 -55.54 27.18
C PHE A 6 22.82 -54.49 27.32
N ILE A 7 24.04 -54.93 27.66
CA ILE A 7 25.22 -54.06 27.74
C ILE A 7 25.54 -53.45 26.36
N LEU A 8 25.45 -54.24 25.29
CA LEU A 8 25.71 -53.77 23.93
C LEU A 8 24.65 -52.76 23.45
N ALA A 9 23.37 -52.98 23.79
CA ALA A 9 22.30 -52.03 23.50
C ALA A 9 22.45 -50.70 24.27
N LEU A 10 22.86 -50.74 25.53
CA LEU A 10 23.14 -49.53 26.32
C LEU A 10 24.33 -48.74 25.74
N PHE A 11 25.40 -49.44 25.33
CA PHE A 11 26.54 -48.80 24.66
C PHE A 11 26.14 -48.17 23.32
N ALA A 12 25.33 -48.85 22.51
CA ALA A 12 24.83 -48.32 21.24
C ALA A 12 23.96 -47.07 21.44
N CYS A 13 23.09 -47.07 22.46
CA CYS A 13 22.26 -45.91 22.80
C CYS A 13 23.10 -44.73 23.28
N ALA A 14 24.09 -44.97 24.14
CA ALA A 14 25.01 -43.93 24.61
C ALA A 14 25.85 -43.34 23.47
N LEU A 15 26.39 -44.18 22.58
CA LEU A 15 27.16 -43.73 21.42
C LEU A 15 26.30 -42.92 20.45
N SER A 16 25.05 -43.33 20.21
CA SER A 16 24.11 -42.56 19.39
C SER A 16 23.81 -41.20 20.01
N GLY A 17 23.59 -41.14 21.33
CA GLY A 17 23.34 -39.88 22.03
C GLY A 17 24.52 -38.91 21.94
N VAL A 18 25.75 -39.42 22.14
CA VAL A 18 26.98 -38.61 22.02
C VAL A 18 27.20 -38.15 20.59
N CYS A 19 26.93 -38.99 19.59
CA CYS A 19 27.09 -38.63 18.18
C CYS A 19 26.08 -37.56 17.75
N CYS A 20 24.81 -37.65 18.20
CA CYS A 20 23.80 -36.61 17.95
C CYS A 20 24.16 -35.28 18.62
N ALA A 21 24.66 -35.32 19.87
CA ALA A 21 25.08 -34.11 20.58
C ALA A 21 26.28 -33.44 19.90
N PHE A 22 27.27 -34.22 19.46
CA PHE A 22 28.43 -33.72 18.73
C PHE A 22 28.04 -33.16 17.36
N GLY A 23 27.09 -33.82 16.66
CA GLY A 23 26.53 -33.33 15.41
C GLY A 23 25.80 -31.99 15.56
N MET A 24 24.95 -31.84 16.58
CA MET A 24 24.31 -30.55 16.88
C MET A 24 25.34 -29.47 17.21
N ARG A 25 26.34 -29.79 18.04
CA ARG A 25 27.40 -28.84 18.38
C ARG A 25 28.20 -28.41 17.15
N PHE A 26 28.55 -29.33 16.26
CA PHE A 26 29.25 -29.01 15.01
C PHE A 26 28.43 -28.12 14.08
N ILE A 27 27.13 -28.36 13.96
CA ILE A 27 26.24 -27.51 13.17
C ILE A 27 26.15 -26.10 13.77
N ILE A 28 26.02 -26.00 15.10
CA ILE A 28 25.97 -24.71 15.80
C ILE A 28 27.28 -23.94 15.63
N GLU A 29 28.42 -24.60 15.83
CA GLU A 29 29.74 -23.96 15.72
C GLU A 29 29.99 -23.50 14.27
N ARG A 30 29.67 -24.32 13.28
CA ARG A 30 29.79 -23.95 11.86
C ARG A 30 28.85 -22.82 11.49
N ASN A 31 27.62 -22.83 12.00
CA ASN A 31 26.68 -21.74 11.78
C ASN A 31 27.16 -20.44 12.47
N ARG A 32 27.85 -20.54 13.61
CA ARG A 32 28.49 -19.40 14.28
C ARG A 32 29.64 -18.84 13.45
N GLU A 33 30.53 -19.69 12.94
CA GLU A 33 31.64 -19.26 12.08
C GLU A 33 31.16 -18.60 10.79
N ILE A 34 30.07 -19.12 10.20
CA ILE A 34 29.43 -18.50 9.02
C ILE A 34 28.83 -17.14 9.39
N ALA A 35 28.22 -17.00 10.58
CA ALA A 35 27.68 -15.73 11.06
C ALA A 35 28.78 -14.70 11.37
N GLU A 36 29.95 -15.15 11.85
CA GLU A 36 31.12 -14.29 12.10
C GLU A 36 31.79 -13.81 10.79
N GLN A 37 31.65 -14.57 9.69
CA GLN A 37 32.17 -14.21 8.36
C GLN A 37 31.16 -13.52 7.44
N GLU A 38 29.91 -13.33 7.87
CA GLU A 38 28.86 -12.74 7.02
C GLU A 38 29.10 -11.23 6.84
N ASP A 39 29.08 -10.73 5.60
CA ASP A 39 29.29 -9.31 5.29
C ASP A 39 28.16 -8.47 5.94
N PRO A 40 28.47 -7.38 6.67
CA PRO A 40 27.46 -6.53 7.31
C PRO A 40 26.41 -5.94 6.35
N ARG A 41 26.68 -5.96 5.04
CA ARG A 41 25.70 -5.54 4.02
C ARG A 41 24.59 -6.56 3.82
N ASP A 42 24.89 -7.85 3.89
CA ASP A 42 23.91 -8.92 3.65
C ASP A 42 22.90 -9.04 4.79
N THR A 43 23.35 -8.82 6.03
CA THR A 43 22.47 -8.74 7.21
C THR A 43 21.53 -7.54 7.10
N LYS A 44 22.03 -6.38 6.67
CA LYS A 44 21.23 -5.17 6.44
C LYS A 44 20.22 -5.36 5.30
N ILE A 45 20.60 -6.03 4.22
CA ILE A 45 19.68 -6.37 3.12
C ILE A 45 18.54 -7.26 3.64
N ARG A 46 18.84 -8.26 4.46
CA ARG A 46 17.84 -9.17 5.05
C ARG A 46 16.89 -8.44 5.99
N ASP A 47 17.41 -7.56 6.84
CA ASP A 47 16.62 -6.71 7.74
C ASP A 47 15.72 -5.76 6.95
N LEU A 48 16.25 -5.09 5.92
CA LEU A 48 15.46 -4.24 5.03
C LEU A 48 14.37 -5.04 4.30
N GLN A 49 14.67 -6.25 3.83
CA GLN A 49 13.67 -7.14 3.24
C GLN A 49 12.60 -7.56 4.24
N ALA A 50 12.96 -7.81 5.50
CA ALA A 50 12.00 -8.10 6.56
C ALA A 50 11.09 -6.89 6.85
N LYS A 51 11.66 -5.69 6.93
CA LYS A 51 10.91 -4.44 7.08
C LYS A 51 9.96 -4.17 5.92
N ILE A 52 10.41 -4.37 4.68
CA ILE A 52 9.55 -4.27 3.48
C ILE A 52 8.39 -5.25 3.58
N ARG A 53 8.65 -6.52 3.92
CA ARG A 53 7.58 -7.53 4.09
C ARG A 53 6.58 -7.17 5.18
N LEU A 54 7.05 -6.63 6.31
CA LEU A 54 6.17 -6.17 7.37
C LEU A 54 5.31 -4.99 6.89
N ALA A 55 5.91 -4.02 6.22
CA ALA A 55 5.20 -2.88 5.63
C ALA A 55 4.15 -3.34 4.60
N ASP A 56 4.47 -4.30 3.74
CA ASP A 56 3.53 -4.86 2.76
C ASP A 56 2.35 -5.54 3.45
N ASN A 57 2.59 -6.29 4.52
CA ASN A 57 1.54 -6.93 5.31
C ASN A 57 0.64 -5.91 6.02
N THR A 58 1.21 -4.84 6.59
CA THR A 58 0.43 -3.77 7.21
C THR A 58 -0.40 -3.03 6.17
N LEU A 59 0.16 -2.72 5.01
CA LEU A 59 -0.57 -2.09 3.90
C LEU A 59 -1.71 -2.98 3.38
N ALA A 60 -1.50 -4.30 3.29
CA ALA A 60 -2.55 -5.24 2.91
C ALA A 60 -3.69 -5.28 3.94
N PHE A 61 -3.34 -5.26 5.23
CA PHE A 61 -4.32 -5.21 6.31
C PHE A 61 -5.14 -3.91 6.27
N ASP A 62 -4.48 -2.76 6.13
CA ASP A 62 -5.14 -1.46 6.04
C ASP A 62 -6.04 -1.36 4.80
N ARG A 63 -5.61 -1.94 3.67
CA ARG A 63 -6.44 -2.05 2.45
C ARG A 63 -7.70 -2.88 2.68
N SER A 64 -7.62 -3.96 3.46
CA SER A 64 -8.79 -4.76 3.80
C SER A 64 -9.76 -3.99 4.70
N LYS A 65 -9.24 -3.24 5.69
CA LYS A 65 -10.04 -2.43 6.62
C LYS A 65 -10.70 -1.24 5.94
N THR A 66 -10.01 -0.59 5.00
CA THR A 66 -10.59 0.50 4.20
C THR A 66 -11.68 0.00 3.26
N LYS A 67 -11.52 -1.20 2.68
CA LYS A 67 -12.56 -1.83 1.86
C LYS A 67 -13.83 -2.12 2.67
N THR A 68 -13.73 -2.73 3.85
CA THR A 68 -14.91 -3.00 4.69
C THR A 68 -15.57 -1.71 5.17
N ALA A 69 -14.78 -0.70 5.55
CA ALA A 69 -15.31 0.62 5.88
C ALA A 69 -16.06 1.27 4.71
N ALA A 70 -15.53 1.16 3.49
CA ALA A 70 -16.20 1.67 2.28
C ALA A 70 -17.53 0.95 2.01
N GLU A 71 -17.56 -0.38 2.16
CA GLU A 71 -18.80 -1.18 2.02
C GLU A 71 -19.84 -0.77 3.07
N HIS A 72 -19.44 -0.51 4.32
CA HIS A 72 -20.34 -0.01 5.37
C HIS A 72 -20.90 1.38 5.05
N VAL A 73 -20.08 2.26 4.47
CA VAL A 73 -20.51 3.61 4.06
C VAL A 73 -21.51 3.52 2.91
N GLU A 74 -21.28 2.66 1.92
CA GLU A 74 -22.22 2.43 0.81
C GLU A 74 -23.58 1.94 1.33
N PHE A 75 -23.56 0.94 2.22
CA PHE A 75 -24.79 0.44 2.85
C PHE A 75 -25.53 1.52 3.65
N ALA A 76 -24.80 2.38 4.37
CA ALA A 76 -25.40 3.51 5.10
C ALA A 76 -26.04 4.53 4.15
N HIS A 77 -25.40 4.85 3.01
CA HIS A 77 -25.95 5.74 1.99
C HIS A 77 -27.25 5.18 1.40
N ASP A 78 -27.28 3.90 1.06
CA ASP A 78 -28.48 3.23 0.55
C ASP A 78 -29.64 3.29 1.54
N ARG A 79 -29.35 3.03 2.83
CA ARG A 79 -30.36 3.11 3.88
C ARG A 79 -30.90 4.52 4.07
N ILE A 80 -30.05 5.54 3.99
CA ILE A 80 -30.48 6.95 4.04
C ILE A 80 -31.40 7.26 2.85
N ASN A 81 -31.04 6.83 1.65
CA ASN A 81 -31.84 7.06 0.45
C ASN A 81 -33.21 6.39 0.52
N GLU A 82 -33.28 5.18 1.09
CA GLU A 82 -34.54 4.47 1.34
C GLU A 82 -35.43 5.26 2.31
N LEU A 83 -34.88 5.72 3.44
CA LEU A 83 -35.61 6.54 4.41
C LEU A 83 -36.06 7.88 3.81
N LEU A 84 -35.25 8.50 2.95
CA LEU A 84 -35.64 9.71 2.22
C LEU A 84 -36.79 9.44 1.25
N ALA A 85 -36.81 8.28 0.60
CA ALA A 85 -37.93 7.89 -0.26
C ALA A 85 -39.21 7.63 0.57
N GLU A 86 -39.09 6.97 1.72
CA GLU A 86 -40.21 6.71 2.63
C GLU A 86 -40.80 8.00 3.19
N THR A 87 -39.96 8.93 3.67
CA THR A 87 -40.39 10.25 4.15
C THR A 87 -41.06 11.06 3.05
N LYS A 88 -40.55 11.04 1.81
CA LYS A 88 -41.21 11.65 0.65
C LYS A 88 -42.60 11.05 0.40
N LYS A 89 -42.73 9.72 0.41
CA LYS A 89 -44.02 9.04 0.25
C LYS A 89 -45.00 9.44 1.36
N LEU A 90 -44.56 9.42 2.61
CA LEU A 90 -45.38 9.83 3.75
C LEU A 90 -45.83 11.30 3.61
N ASN A 91 -44.93 12.21 3.23
CA ASN A 91 -45.26 13.63 3.01
C ASN A 91 -46.29 13.81 1.88
N THR A 92 -46.15 13.10 0.77
CA THR A 92 -47.17 13.14 -0.30
C THR A 92 -48.52 12.59 0.15
N SER A 93 -48.52 11.54 0.98
CA SER A 93 -49.76 11.01 1.57
C SER A 93 -50.41 12.02 2.52
N LEU A 94 -49.59 12.73 3.30
CA LEU A 94 -50.01 13.78 4.22
C LEU A 94 -50.61 14.98 3.46
N GLN A 95 -49.94 15.47 2.41
CA GLN A 95 -50.47 16.54 1.55
C GLN A 95 -51.78 16.14 0.85
N ASN A 96 -51.88 14.90 0.35
CA ASN A 96 -53.12 14.38 -0.23
C ASN A 96 -54.23 14.31 0.81
N GLN A 97 -53.90 13.97 2.06
CA GLN A 97 -54.83 13.95 3.19
C GLN A 97 -55.26 15.35 3.62
N GLU A 98 -54.34 16.33 3.65
CA GLU A 98 -54.64 17.75 3.88
C GLU A 98 -55.52 18.35 2.77
N ALA A 99 -55.31 17.94 1.51
CA ALA A 99 -56.18 18.31 0.39
C ALA A 99 -57.59 17.67 0.48
N VAL A 100 -57.71 16.51 1.13
CA VAL A 100 -58.97 15.81 1.39
C VAL A 100 -59.63 16.25 2.71
N GLN A 101 -58.87 16.84 3.64
CA GLN A 101 -59.32 17.24 4.96
C GLN A 101 -59.18 18.75 5.22
N GLY A 102 -60.23 19.46 4.82
CA GLY A 102 -60.83 20.48 5.68
C GLY A 102 -61.55 19.87 6.92
N SER A 103 -61.11 18.71 7.42
CA SER A 103 -61.80 17.91 8.43
C SER A 103 -60.93 16.75 8.97
N SER A 104 -60.10 16.99 9.99
CA SER A 104 -59.90 16.08 11.15
C SER A 104 -58.65 16.50 11.95
N SER A 105 -58.83 16.87 13.21
CA SER A 105 -57.79 17.33 14.14
C SER A 105 -56.87 16.20 14.62
N ASP A 106 -57.35 14.96 14.54
CA ASP A 106 -56.75 13.80 15.21
C ASP A 106 -55.53 13.23 14.44
N GLU A 107 -55.52 13.38 13.10
CA GLU A 107 -54.37 12.94 12.29
C GLU A 107 -53.18 13.90 12.41
N LYS A 108 -53.44 15.19 12.62
CA LYS A 108 -52.38 16.17 12.89
C LYS A 108 -51.67 15.87 14.20
N GLU A 109 -52.41 15.50 15.24
CA GLU A 109 -51.86 15.11 16.54
C GLU A 109 -50.99 13.84 16.43
N LEU A 110 -51.47 12.82 15.71
CA LEU A 110 -50.71 11.59 15.45
C LEU A 110 -49.40 11.85 14.66
N LEU A 111 -49.44 12.76 13.69
CA LEU A 111 -48.27 13.12 12.88
C LEU A 111 -47.26 13.92 13.70
N THR A 112 -47.71 14.79 14.60
CA THR A 112 -46.82 15.51 15.53
C THR A 112 -46.15 14.56 16.51
N ASP A 113 -46.85 13.54 17.01
CA ASP A 113 -46.29 12.54 17.91
C ASP A 113 -45.20 11.70 17.22
N LYS A 114 -45.46 11.25 15.99
CA LYS A 114 -44.47 10.53 15.17
C LYS A 114 -43.24 11.37 14.87
N LEU A 115 -43.42 12.66 14.56
CA LEU A 115 -42.31 13.59 14.33
C LEU A 115 -41.48 13.81 15.60
N SER A 116 -42.12 13.90 16.76
CA SER A 116 -41.42 13.98 18.06
C SER A 116 -40.64 12.69 18.38
N ALA A 117 -41.19 11.53 18.04
CA ALA A 117 -40.53 10.23 18.24
C ALA A 117 -39.31 10.08 17.32
N ALA A 118 -39.43 10.46 16.04
CA ALA A 118 -38.33 10.45 15.09
C ALA A 118 -37.20 11.42 15.51
N ASN A 119 -37.55 12.60 16.02
CA ASN A 119 -36.56 13.55 16.53
C ASN A 119 -35.81 13.01 17.77
N LYS A 120 -36.51 12.32 18.68
CA LYS A 120 -35.86 11.65 19.81
C LYS A 120 -34.89 10.56 19.33
N GLN A 121 -35.27 9.78 18.32
CA GLN A 121 -34.37 8.76 17.75
C GLN A 121 -33.14 9.39 17.09
N LEU A 122 -33.30 10.49 16.36
CA LEU A 122 -32.18 11.25 15.79
C LEU A 122 -31.21 11.72 16.86
N GLU A 123 -31.72 12.23 17.98
CA GLU A 123 -30.89 12.70 19.09
C GLU A 123 -30.12 11.54 19.74
N THR A 124 -30.75 10.38 19.95
CA THR A 124 -30.06 9.20 20.46
C THR A 124 -28.95 8.70 19.52
N LEU A 125 -29.15 8.78 18.21
CA LEU A 125 -28.14 8.39 17.22
C LEU A 125 -26.99 9.38 17.15
N ARG A 126 -27.25 10.67 17.34
CA ARG A 126 -26.20 11.69 17.47
C ARG A 126 -25.34 11.45 18.71
N GLN A 127 -25.97 11.18 19.84
CA GLN A 127 -25.25 10.88 21.09
C GLN A 127 -24.35 9.65 20.92
N ARG A 128 -24.84 8.58 20.29
CA ARG A 128 -24.02 7.37 20.05
C ARG A 128 -22.86 7.63 19.08
N ASN A 129 -23.04 8.46 18.05
CA ASN A 129 -21.93 8.86 17.19
C ASN A 129 -20.87 9.64 17.97
N GLN A 130 -21.28 10.58 18.83
CA GLN A 130 -20.34 11.33 19.66
C GLN A 130 -19.57 10.42 20.62
N GLU A 131 -20.24 9.41 21.21
CA GLU A 131 -19.56 8.39 22.02
C GLU A 131 -18.55 7.57 21.21
N LEU A 132 -18.91 7.16 19.99
CA LEU A 132 -18.00 6.42 19.10
C LEU A 132 -16.80 7.26 18.67
N GLU A 133 -16.98 8.56 18.43
CA GLU A 133 -15.87 9.49 18.18
C GLU A 133 -14.91 9.57 19.38
N VAL A 134 -15.45 9.61 20.60
CA VAL A 134 -14.65 9.57 21.83
C VAL A 134 -13.95 8.22 21.99
N GLU A 135 -14.64 7.09 21.80
CA GLU A 135 -14.04 5.75 21.85
C GLU A 135 -12.90 5.60 20.84
N LEU A 136 -13.07 6.11 19.61
CA LEU A 136 -12.01 6.14 18.59
C LEU A 136 -10.84 7.01 19.01
N SER A 137 -11.08 8.16 19.65
CA SER A 137 -10.01 9.02 20.16
C SER A 137 -9.22 8.35 21.30
N VAL A 138 -9.87 7.57 22.16
CA VAL A 138 -9.24 6.83 23.26
C VAL A 138 -8.42 5.65 22.74
N LEU A 139 -8.88 4.98 21.68
CA LEU A 139 -8.12 3.92 21.01
C LEU A 139 -6.98 4.46 20.12
N HIS A 140 -6.87 5.78 19.95
CA HIS A 140 -5.81 6.43 19.19
C HIS A 140 -4.66 6.98 20.07
N GLU A 141 -4.51 6.49 21.30
CA GLU A 141 -3.25 6.69 22.03
C GLU A 141 -2.10 5.96 21.32
N PRO A 142 -1.01 6.66 20.94
CA PRO A 142 0.18 6.01 20.43
C PRO A 142 0.86 5.23 21.56
N ASP A 143 0.83 3.91 21.44
CA ASP A 143 1.59 2.95 22.24
C ASP A 143 3.09 3.30 22.20
N MET A 144 3.62 3.82 23.31
CA MET A 144 5.04 4.13 23.52
C MET A 144 5.57 3.29 24.67
N LEU A 145 5.78 2.00 24.41
CA LEU A 145 6.61 1.14 25.24
C LEU A 145 8.04 1.05 24.69
N ALA A 146 8.92 1.77 25.40
CA ALA A 146 10.25 1.38 25.85
C ALA A 146 11.31 0.90 24.85
N SER A 147 12.42 1.65 24.84
CA SER A 147 13.75 1.05 24.95
C SER A 147 14.61 1.86 25.93
N HIS A 148 14.84 1.26 27.10
CA HIS A 148 16.06 1.45 27.88
C HIS A 148 17.23 0.93 27.03
N ASP A 149 18.32 1.68 26.96
CA ASP A 149 19.67 1.15 27.18
C ASP A 149 20.62 2.30 27.55
N ASP A 150 21.62 1.89 28.30
CA ASP A 150 22.48 2.56 29.27
C ASP A 150 23.67 3.35 28.66
N ASP A 151 24.36 4.06 29.54
CA ASP A 151 25.75 4.52 29.50
C ASP A 151 26.10 5.96 29.08
N GLY A 152 26.46 6.75 30.10
CA GLY A 152 27.75 7.44 30.15
C GLY A 152 27.79 8.94 29.83
N ASP A 153 28.23 9.69 30.83
CA ASP A 153 29.24 10.77 30.75
C ASP A 153 28.77 12.18 31.11
N ASP A 154 29.56 12.79 31.99
CA ASP A 154 29.39 14.09 32.63
C ASP A 154 29.56 15.24 31.62
N SER A 155 28.66 16.22 31.61
CA SER A 155 28.98 17.61 31.21
C SER A 155 27.81 18.55 31.51
N GLU A 156 28.05 19.47 32.44
CA GLU A 156 27.26 20.69 32.60
C GLU A 156 27.24 21.49 31.29
N ALA A 157 26.05 21.87 30.81
CA ALA A 157 25.84 23.07 29.99
C ALA A 157 24.33 23.39 29.99
N GLU A 158 24.02 24.59 30.46
CA GLU A 158 22.70 25.22 30.42
C GLU A 158 22.21 25.34 28.98
N ASP A 159 20.97 24.92 28.72
CA ASP A 159 20.09 25.50 27.71
C ASP A 159 18.64 25.16 28.08
N ASP A 160 17.87 26.19 28.47
CA ASP A 160 16.44 26.11 28.78
C ASP A 160 15.63 25.75 27.51
N ASP A 161 15.43 24.46 27.26
CA ASP A 161 14.46 23.97 26.28
C ASP A 161 13.03 24.24 26.77
N VAL A 162 12.50 25.40 26.40
CA VAL A 162 11.09 25.75 26.54
C VAL A 162 10.26 24.84 25.63
N ASP A 163 9.57 23.88 26.25
CA ASP A 163 8.59 22.98 25.61
C ASP A 163 7.59 23.78 24.73
N PRO A 164 7.61 23.61 23.38
CA PRO A 164 6.74 24.32 22.45
C PRO A 164 5.25 24.01 22.60
N PHE A 165 4.88 23.05 23.44
CA PHE A 165 3.51 22.55 23.61
C PHE A 165 2.89 22.83 24.96
N LYS A 166 3.54 23.61 25.85
CA LYS A 166 2.97 23.96 27.15
C LYS A 166 2.23 25.30 27.10
N PRO A 167 0.87 25.34 27.10
CA PRO A 167 0.14 26.60 27.07
C PRO A 167 0.21 27.30 28.43
N THR A 168 0.97 28.39 28.52
CA THR A 168 0.98 29.29 29.68
C THR A 168 -0.14 30.32 29.54
N VAL A 169 -1.36 29.92 29.91
CA VAL A 169 -2.48 30.85 29.98
C VAL A 169 -2.47 31.52 31.35
N THR A 170 -2.00 32.77 31.40
CA THR A 170 -2.28 33.70 32.50
C THR A 170 -2.99 34.93 31.95
N ASP A 171 -4.29 35.01 32.27
CA ASP A 171 -5.19 36.16 32.42
C ASP A 171 -4.99 37.45 31.58
N GLY A 172 -6.02 37.75 30.77
CA GLY A 172 -6.64 39.08 30.69
C GLY A 172 -6.18 40.06 29.60
N SER A 173 -6.93 40.10 28.49
CA SER A 173 -7.02 41.19 27.47
C SER A 173 -5.88 41.25 26.41
N PRO A 174 -6.07 42.02 25.32
CA PRO A 174 -6.16 41.68 23.87
C PRO A 174 -5.23 40.61 23.24
N SER A 175 -4.40 39.91 24.02
CA SER A 175 -3.44 38.91 23.55
C SER A 175 -4.06 37.61 23.06
N LEU A 176 -5.22 37.17 23.59
CA LEU A 176 -5.86 35.92 23.19
C LEU A 176 -6.36 35.94 21.74
N ILE A 177 -6.93 37.07 21.29
CA ILE A 177 -7.37 37.21 19.90
C ILE A 177 -6.15 37.15 18.98
N HIS A 178 -5.07 37.87 19.30
CA HIS A 178 -3.84 37.85 18.51
C HIS A 178 -3.15 36.47 18.54
N ALA A 179 -3.17 35.77 19.68
CA ALA A 179 -2.63 34.41 19.82
C ALA A 179 -3.44 33.40 18.99
N LEU A 180 -4.77 33.41 19.12
CA LEU A 180 -5.66 32.56 18.31
C LEU A 180 -5.57 32.89 16.82
N THR A 181 -5.35 34.16 16.46
CA THR A 181 -5.14 34.56 15.05
C THR A 181 -3.80 34.04 14.53
N GLY A 182 -2.74 34.12 15.35
CA GLY A 182 -1.44 33.53 15.03
C GLY A 182 -1.48 32.00 14.89
N GLU A 183 -2.23 31.33 15.76
CA GLU A 183 -2.48 29.89 15.68
C GLU A 183 -3.30 29.52 14.44
N LEU A 184 -4.31 30.31 14.09
CA LEU A 184 -5.11 30.13 12.88
C LEU A 184 -4.26 30.28 11.61
N ASP A 185 -3.38 31.27 11.56
CA ASP A 185 -2.48 31.48 10.41
C ASP A 185 -1.34 30.44 10.34
N ARG A 186 -0.93 29.89 11.48
CA ARG A 186 -0.05 28.71 11.53
C ARG A 186 -0.76 27.47 10.97
N TRP A 187 -2.01 27.23 11.38
CA TRP A 187 -2.83 26.13 10.88
C TRP A 187 -3.11 26.23 9.39
N LYS A 188 -3.45 27.42 8.88
CA LYS A 188 -3.67 27.63 7.44
C LYS A 188 -2.43 27.31 6.60
N ARG A 189 -1.24 27.74 7.06
CA ARG A 189 0.02 27.40 6.40
C ARG A 189 0.29 25.90 6.43
N HIS A 190 0.02 25.25 7.56
CA HIS A 190 0.18 23.80 7.69
C HIS A 190 -0.76 23.04 6.74
N CYS A 191 -2.04 23.41 6.65
CA CYS A 191 -2.97 22.82 5.68
C CYS A 191 -2.55 23.06 4.22
N HIS A 192 -1.93 24.19 3.91
CA HIS A 192 -1.42 24.47 2.56
C HIS A 192 -0.26 23.53 2.19
N VAL A 193 0.71 23.37 3.10
CA VAL A 193 1.85 22.45 2.91
C VAL A 193 1.37 21.00 2.76
N LEU A 194 0.43 20.56 3.59
CA LEU A 194 -0.18 19.23 3.46
C LEU A 194 -0.91 19.07 2.12
N GLY A 195 -1.57 20.14 1.63
CA GLY A 195 -2.20 20.14 0.32
C GLY A 195 -1.21 19.97 -0.84
N ASP A 196 -0.04 20.61 -0.77
CA ASP A 196 0.99 20.49 -1.79
C ASP A 196 1.73 19.15 -1.72
N GLU A 197 1.97 18.63 -0.52
CA GLU A 197 2.50 17.26 -0.33
C GLU A 197 1.53 16.22 -0.91
N LEU A 198 0.22 16.34 -0.65
CA LEU A 198 -0.79 15.45 -1.21
C LEU A 198 -0.87 15.52 -2.74
N LYS A 199 -0.72 16.70 -3.36
CA LYS A 199 -0.62 16.82 -4.82
C LYS A 199 0.61 16.10 -5.35
N THR A 200 1.75 16.27 -4.66
CA THR A 200 3.01 15.64 -5.05
C THR A 200 2.91 14.12 -4.96
N GLN A 201 2.31 13.58 -3.89
CA GLN A 201 2.05 12.14 -3.77
C GLN A 201 1.06 11.63 -4.80
N ARG A 202 0.00 12.38 -5.11
CA ARG A 202 -0.95 12.04 -6.19
C ARG A 202 -0.23 11.88 -7.53
N HIS A 203 0.65 12.83 -7.88
CA HIS A 203 1.43 12.77 -9.12
C HIS A 203 2.34 11.54 -9.17
N ARG A 204 2.99 11.20 -8.05
CA ARG A 204 3.83 9.99 -7.96
C ARG A 204 3.03 8.70 -8.08
N VAL A 205 1.82 8.65 -7.54
CA VAL A 205 0.91 7.50 -7.68
C VAL A 205 0.41 7.38 -9.13
N THR A 206 0.05 8.49 -9.79
CA THR A 206 -0.37 8.43 -11.20
C THR A 206 0.76 8.00 -12.13
N GLU A 207 1.98 8.48 -11.91
CA GLU A 207 3.16 8.03 -12.66
C GLU A 207 3.43 6.53 -12.41
N ALA A 208 3.28 6.05 -11.17
CA ALA A 208 3.44 4.64 -10.84
C ALA A 208 2.34 3.76 -11.48
N ASP A 209 1.08 4.24 -11.51
CA ASP A 209 -0.04 3.55 -12.14
C ASP A 209 0.11 3.48 -13.66
N GLU A 210 0.63 4.53 -14.30
CA GLU A 210 0.93 4.54 -15.75
C GLU A 210 2.04 3.54 -16.10
N VAL A 211 3.10 3.46 -15.29
CA VAL A 211 4.16 2.46 -15.44
C VAL A 211 3.62 1.05 -15.21
N ALA A 212 2.75 0.85 -14.20
CA ALA A 212 2.13 -0.44 -13.93
C ALA A 212 1.16 -0.87 -15.05
N ALA A 213 0.41 0.06 -15.65
CA ALA A 213 -0.48 -0.22 -16.77
C ALA A 213 0.29 -0.66 -18.03
N HIS A 214 1.43 -0.04 -18.32
CA HIS A 214 2.33 -0.47 -19.40
C HIS A 214 3.02 -1.81 -19.10
N ALA A 215 3.33 -2.11 -17.83
CA ALA A 215 3.87 -3.41 -17.45
C ALA A 215 2.83 -4.54 -17.47
N ALA A 216 1.55 -4.22 -17.23
CA ALA A 216 0.44 -5.18 -17.18
C ALA A 216 -0.06 -5.64 -18.56
N THR A 217 0.29 -4.94 -19.63
CA THR A 217 0.04 -5.37 -21.02
C THR A 217 1.13 -6.33 -21.49
N LYS A 218 1.33 -7.43 -20.76
CA LYS A 218 2.20 -8.50 -21.22
C LYS A 218 1.54 -9.19 -22.43
N PRO A 219 2.11 -9.12 -23.65
CA PRO A 219 1.52 -9.77 -24.80
C PRO A 219 1.50 -11.30 -24.61
N PRO A 220 0.55 -12.01 -25.25
CA PRO A 220 0.43 -13.47 -25.13
C PRO A 220 1.66 -14.21 -25.68
N GLU A 221 2.45 -13.56 -26.53
CA GLU A 221 3.68 -14.08 -27.11
C GLU A 221 4.85 -13.12 -26.82
N ILE A 222 5.94 -13.66 -26.27
CA ILE A 222 7.16 -12.94 -25.93
C ILE A 222 8.26 -13.42 -26.87
N ASP A 223 9.01 -12.50 -27.45
CA ASP A 223 10.14 -12.82 -28.32
C ASP A 223 11.43 -12.97 -27.52
N GLU A 224 12.35 -13.82 -27.99
CA GLU A 224 13.68 -13.97 -27.39
C GLU A 224 14.59 -12.82 -27.84
N LEU A 225 14.43 -11.63 -27.23
CA LEU A 225 15.25 -10.44 -27.52
C LEU A 225 16.77 -10.67 -27.37
N THR A 226 17.20 -11.78 -26.75
CA THR A 226 18.60 -12.25 -26.71
C THR A 226 19.18 -12.62 -28.08
N ASP A 227 18.33 -12.86 -29.09
CA ASP A 227 18.77 -13.16 -30.46
C ASP A 227 19.42 -11.95 -31.14
N ILE A 228 19.13 -10.73 -30.66
CA ILE A 228 19.75 -9.50 -31.15
C ILE A 228 21.14 -9.37 -30.53
N ARG A 229 22.17 -9.28 -31.39
CA ARG A 229 23.56 -9.10 -30.95
C ARG A 229 23.69 -7.81 -30.14
N GLY A 230 24.22 -7.94 -28.92
CA GLY A 230 24.42 -6.82 -27.98
C GLY A 230 23.36 -6.73 -26.87
N ILE A 231 22.25 -7.47 -26.99
CA ILE A 231 21.22 -7.58 -25.96
C ILE A 231 21.45 -8.85 -25.14
N GLY A 232 22.16 -8.70 -24.00
CA GLY A 232 22.35 -9.79 -23.04
C GLY A 232 21.14 -9.97 -22.10
N ALA A 233 21.11 -11.07 -21.35
CA ALA A 233 20.02 -11.40 -20.41
C ALA A 233 19.69 -10.28 -19.38
N VAL A 234 20.68 -9.48 -18.98
CA VAL A 234 20.48 -8.33 -18.08
C VAL A 234 19.72 -7.20 -18.79
N LEU A 235 20.01 -6.98 -20.06
CA LEU A 235 19.39 -5.96 -20.88
C LEU A 235 17.95 -6.33 -21.23
N VAL A 236 17.71 -7.61 -21.55
CA VAL A 236 16.36 -8.15 -21.74
C VAL A 236 15.48 -7.92 -20.51
N ARG A 237 15.99 -8.17 -19.29
CA ARG A 237 15.22 -7.88 -18.06
C ARG A 237 14.84 -6.41 -17.94
N LYS A 238 15.74 -5.50 -18.31
CA LYS A 238 15.48 -4.05 -18.29
C LYS A 238 14.49 -3.63 -19.38
N LEU A 239 14.59 -4.21 -20.58
CA LEU A 239 13.64 -3.98 -21.67
C LEU A 239 12.23 -4.48 -21.31
N HIS A 240 12.13 -5.66 -20.69
CA HIS A 240 10.86 -6.20 -20.19
C HIS A 240 10.26 -5.31 -19.09
N GLN A 241 11.09 -4.73 -18.21
CA GLN A 241 10.63 -3.76 -17.21
C GLN A 241 10.05 -2.48 -17.84
N LEU A 242 10.51 -2.12 -19.05
CA LEU A 242 9.99 -1.01 -19.84
C LEU A 242 8.74 -1.39 -20.67
N GLY A 243 8.27 -2.64 -20.58
CA GLY A 243 7.13 -3.11 -21.35
C GLY A 243 7.46 -3.57 -22.78
N ILE A 244 8.75 -3.67 -23.14
CA ILE A 244 9.18 -4.11 -24.48
C ILE A 244 9.37 -5.63 -24.44
N TYR A 245 8.50 -6.38 -25.10
CA TYR A 245 8.50 -7.86 -25.06
C TYR A 245 8.64 -8.51 -26.44
N ARG A 246 8.38 -7.78 -27.53
CA ARG A 246 8.44 -8.28 -28.90
C ARG A 246 9.43 -7.49 -29.76
N TYR A 247 9.85 -8.08 -30.88
CA TYR A 247 10.68 -7.40 -31.88
C TYR A 247 9.96 -6.16 -32.46
N GLU A 248 8.64 -6.24 -32.63
CA GLU A 248 7.80 -5.12 -33.08
C GLU A 248 7.80 -3.95 -32.10
N ASP A 249 7.79 -4.22 -30.79
CA ASP A 249 7.80 -3.18 -29.75
C ASP A 249 9.12 -2.40 -29.77
N LEU A 250 10.22 -3.08 -30.07
CA LEU A 250 11.54 -2.46 -30.23
C LEU A 250 11.60 -1.57 -31.48
N LEU A 251 10.85 -1.91 -32.55
CA LEU A 251 10.75 -1.11 -33.77
C LEU A 251 9.81 0.09 -33.62
N ASN A 252 8.76 -0.04 -32.81
CA ASN A 252 7.78 0.99 -32.53
C ASN A 252 8.15 1.87 -31.32
N LEU A 253 9.44 1.98 -31.00
CA LEU A 253 9.90 2.74 -29.85
C LEU A 253 9.67 4.25 -30.07
N ASN A 254 8.76 4.84 -29.28
CA ASN A 254 8.50 6.28 -29.31
C ASN A 254 9.59 7.07 -28.55
N ALA A 255 9.68 8.37 -28.82
CA ALA A 255 10.67 9.27 -28.19
C ALA A 255 10.62 9.25 -26.65
N GLU A 256 9.42 9.09 -26.07
CA GLU A 256 9.24 8.95 -24.63
C GLU A 256 9.78 7.63 -24.09
N GLY A 257 9.50 6.51 -24.78
CA GLY A 257 10.06 5.20 -24.44
C GLY A 257 11.59 5.17 -24.55
N LEU A 258 12.16 5.89 -25.53
CA LEU A 258 13.61 6.06 -25.65
C LEU A 258 14.20 6.82 -24.45
N ALA A 259 13.54 7.89 -24.00
CA ALA A 259 13.97 8.67 -22.83
C ALA A 259 13.93 7.82 -21.54
N GLN A 260 12.86 7.06 -21.34
CA GLN A 260 12.74 6.13 -20.21
C GLN A 260 13.81 5.02 -20.27
N ALA A 261 14.06 4.47 -21.45
CA ALA A 261 15.10 3.47 -21.67
C ALA A 261 16.52 4.01 -21.36
N GLN A 262 16.80 5.25 -21.74
CA GLN A 262 18.08 5.92 -21.48
C GLN A 262 18.31 6.18 -19.99
N GLN A 263 17.25 6.38 -19.19
CA GLN A 263 17.37 6.50 -17.72
C GLN A 263 17.73 5.17 -17.05
N LEU A 264 17.23 4.05 -17.55
CA LEU A 264 17.46 2.72 -16.96
C LEU A 264 18.70 2.01 -17.52
N ILE A 265 19.09 2.31 -18.76
CA ILE A 265 20.20 1.68 -19.48
C ILE A 265 21.20 2.76 -19.91
N PRO A 266 22.44 2.75 -19.39
CA PRO A 266 23.45 3.72 -19.80
C PRO A 266 23.87 3.48 -21.26
N ASP A 267 23.99 4.56 -22.02
CA ASP A 267 24.34 4.57 -23.45
C ASP A 267 23.38 3.73 -24.32
N PHE A 268 22.09 3.70 -23.99
CA PHE A 268 21.10 2.89 -24.71
C PHE A 268 21.07 3.18 -26.21
N GLU A 269 20.91 4.45 -26.60
CA GLU A 269 20.89 4.88 -28.00
C GLU A 269 22.18 4.52 -28.75
N ARG A 270 23.34 4.84 -28.17
CA ARG A 270 24.65 4.52 -28.76
C ARG A 270 24.85 3.02 -28.96
N ARG A 271 24.35 2.18 -28.05
CA ARG A 271 24.42 0.71 -28.19
C ARG A 271 23.48 0.22 -29.27
N MET A 272 22.26 0.76 -29.33
CA MET A 272 21.28 0.44 -30.35
C MET A 272 21.80 0.72 -31.76
N GLU A 273 22.49 1.85 -31.95
CA GLU A 273 23.14 2.23 -33.21
C GLU A 273 24.38 1.36 -33.50
N ARG A 274 25.30 1.22 -32.54
CA ARG A 274 26.56 0.48 -32.74
C ARG A 274 26.31 -0.98 -33.11
N ASP A 275 25.34 -1.59 -32.43
CA ASP A 275 25.02 -3.00 -32.59
C ASP A 275 23.83 -3.20 -33.56
N ASN A 276 23.33 -2.15 -34.23
CA ASN A 276 22.24 -2.21 -35.22
C ASN A 276 21.00 -3.00 -34.75
N TRP A 277 20.52 -2.73 -33.54
CA TRP A 277 19.40 -3.50 -32.97
C TRP A 277 18.12 -3.38 -33.78
N LEU A 278 17.81 -2.19 -34.31
CA LEU A 278 16.60 -1.96 -35.11
C LEU A 278 16.58 -2.81 -36.39
N GLU A 279 17.71 -2.91 -37.09
CA GLU A 279 17.80 -3.67 -38.33
C GLU A 279 17.72 -5.18 -38.07
N GLN A 280 18.36 -5.65 -36.98
CA GLN A 280 18.25 -7.05 -36.55
C GLN A 280 16.83 -7.41 -36.10
N ALA A 281 16.18 -6.53 -35.34
CA ALA A 281 14.79 -6.71 -34.91
C ALA A 281 13.85 -6.78 -36.11
N ARG A 282 14.06 -5.95 -37.15
CA ARG A 282 13.30 -6.01 -38.40
C ARG A 282 13.46 -7.37 -39.08
N MET A 283 14.69 -7.85 -39.27
CA MET A 283 14.93 -9.17 -39.89
C MET A 283 14.28 -10.32 -39.10
N LEU A 284 14.39 -10.31 -37.78
CA LEU A 284 13.77 -11.33 -36.91
C LEU A 284 12.25 -11.25 -36.93
N CYS A 285 11.70 -10.03 -36.94
CA CYS A 285 10.27 -9.77 -37.06
C CYS A 285 9.72 -10.27 -38.41
N GLU A 286 10.39 -9.98 -39.53
CA GLU A 286 10.01 -10.47 -40.85
C GLU A 286 10.06 -12.00 -40.92
N SER A 287 11.16 -12.60 -40.46
CA SER A 287 11.31 -14.06 -40.44
C SER A 287 10.25 -14.75 -39.58
N LYS A 288 9.83 -14.15 -38.46
CA LYS A 288 8.89 -14.76 -37.51
C LYS A 288 7.43 -14.54 -37.92
N TYR A 289 7.07 -13.34 -38.35
CA TYR A 289 5.68 -12.96 -38.58
C TYR A 289 5.24 -13.03 -40.06
N GLN A 290 6.14 -12.90 -41.04
CA GLN A 290 5.76 -13.04 -42.46
C GLN A 290 5.63 -14.51 -42.87
N ALA A 291 6.45 -15.41 -42.32
CA ALA A 291 6.36 -16.85 -42.58
C ALA A 291 5.03 -17.48 -42.09
N GLY A 292 4.37 -16.87 -41.10
CA GLY A 292 3.06 -17.31 -40.60
C GLY A 292 1.89 -16.89 -41.49
N SER A 293 2.03 -15.81 -42.29
CA SER A 293 0.93 -15.28 -43.11
C SER A 293 0.64 -16.10 -44.36
N GLU A 294 1.65 -16.79 -44.92
CA GLU A 294 1.46 -17.68 -46.08
C GLU A 294 0.80 -19.01 -45.70
N GLN A 295 0.92 -19.48 -44.44
CA GLN A 295 0.34 -20.77 -44.02
C GLN A 295 -1.18 -20.71 -43.74
N THR A 296 -1.71 -19.53 -43.39
CA THR A 296 -3.14 -19.36 -43.08
C THR A 296 -4.02 -19.32 -44.34
N GLU A 297 -3.47 -18.96 -45.50
CA GLU A 297 -4.22 -18.88 -46.76
C GLU A 297 -4.44 -20.27 -47.38
N TYR A 298 -3.53 -21.24 -47.17
CA TYR A 298 -3.72 -22.62 -47.63
C TYR A 298 -4.62 -23.47 -46.72
N ALA A 299 -4.74 -23.12 -45.43
CA ALA A 299 -5.63 -23.82 -44.49
C ALA A 299 -7.11 -23.41 -44.62
N SER A 300 -7.41 -22.35 -45.37
CA SER A 300 -8.78 -21.85 -45.61
C SER A 300 -9.37 -22.33 -46.94
N LEU A 301 -8.59 -23.08 -47.75
CA LEU A 301 -8.94 -23.58 -49.08
C LEU A 301 -8.89 -25.12 -49.20
N SER A 302 -8.75 -25.85 -48.08
CA SER A 302 -8.99 -27.30 -47.97
C SER A 302 -10.16 -27.59 -47.05
#